data_AF-A0A1M5AQ31-F1
#
_entry.id   AF-A0A1M5AQ31-F1
#
_cell.length_a   1.000
_cell.length_b   1.000
_cell.length_c   1.000
_cell.angle_alpha   90.00
_cell.angle_beta   90.00
_cell.angle_gamma   90.00
#
_symmetry.space_group_name_H-M   'P 1'
#
loop_
_entity.id
_entity.type
_entity.pdbx_description
1 polymer ?
#
loop_
_entity_poly.entity_id
_entity_poly.type
_entity_poly.pdbx_seq_one_letter_code
_entity_poly.pdbx_strand_id
1 'polypeptide(L)'
;MNMSVSFKSGAKEHFPKAKLVFDKFHIIKLLNEQLNKIRKRERKDYKDILNKTKYIFLKNPKNLTNKQNEKLEQLMEYKYLDTVKAYSLILEFKKIFDYKKPAYASKFFKKWYEKALNSNIPEMKKAAKSLYKHIKGILMHLKTGLTNAKIEGMYSKLRTFTKRAYDFKSFKYLSITIFFALGKLSFS
;
A
#
# COMPACT_ATOMS: atom_id res chain seq x y z
N MET A 1 6.25 -5.99 3.86
CA MET A 1 7.10 -6.32 5.03
C MET A 1 7.27 -5.13 5.97
N ASN A 2 7.06 -5.33 7.28
CA ASN A 2 7.65 -4.43 8.28
C ASN A 2 9.15 -4.76 8.37
N MET A 3 9.96 -3.97 7.69
CA MET A 3 11.41 -4.13 7.70
C MET A 3 11.96 -3.57 9.02
N SER A 4 12.30 -4.46 9.95
CA SER A 4 13.09 -4.10 11.12
C SER A 4 14.38 -3.41 10.68
N VAL A 5 14.94 -2.57 11.56
CA VAL A 5 16.21 -1.87 11.31
C VAL A 5 17.33 -2.87 10.99
N SER A 6 17.35 -4.00 11.70
CA SER A 6 18.27 -5.11 11.48
C SER A 6 18.13 -5.74 10.09
N PHE A 7 16.90 -5.94 9.61
CA PHE A 7 16.68 -6.50 8.27
C PHE A 7 17.15 -5.54 7.16
N LYS A 8 16.94 -4.23 7.33
CA LYS A 8 17.43 -3.23 6.38
C LYS A 8 18.96 -3.19 6.35
N SER A 9 19.62 -3.33 7.50
CA SER A 9 21.08 -3.33 7.59
C SER A 9 21.67 -4.56 6.90
N GLY A 10 21.24 -5.77 7.27
CA GLY A 10 21.75 -7.01 6.69
C GLY A 10 21.43 -7.15 5.19
N ALA A 11 20.26 -6.67 4.73
CA ALA A 11 19.95 -6.66 3.31
C ALA A 11 20.86 -5.71 2.51
N LYS A 12 21.27 -4.57 3.10
CA LYS A 12 22.16 -3.60 2.46
C LYS A 12 23.61 -4.09 2.40
N GLU A 13 24.01 -4.89 3.39
CA GLU A 13 25.35 -5.48 3.53
C GLU A 13 25.55 -6.69 2.60
N HIS A 14 24.62 -7.66 2.63
CA HIS A 14 24.76 -8.88 1.83
C HIS A 14 24.16 -8.79 0.43
N PHE A 15 23.24 -7.86 0.22
CA PHE A 15 22.64 -7.60 -1.09
C PHE A 15 22.72 -6.10 -1.43
N PRO A 16 23.92 -5.54 -1.61
CA PRO A 16 24.11 -4.09 -1.85
C PRO A 16 23.40 -3.58 -3.11
N LYS A 17 23.04 -4.49 -4.03
CA LYS A 17 22.25 -4.21 -5.24
C LYS A 17 20.74 -4.41 -5.06
N ALA A 18 20.27 -4.95 -3.94
CA ALA A 18 18.86 -5.18 -3.69
C ALA A 18 18.14 -3.86 -3.41
N LYS A 19 17.27 -3.47 -4.34
CA LYS A 19 16.42 -2.30 -4.20
C LYS A 19 15.20 -2.67 -3.35
N LEU A 20 14.92 -1.86 -2.33
CA LEU A 20 13.70 -1.90 -1.54
C LEU A 20 12.48 -1.73 -2.48
N VAL A 21 11.79 -2.83 -2.81
CA VAL A 21 10.64 -2.78 -3.72
C VAL A 21 9.40 -2.34 -2.92
N PHE A 22 8.90 -1.13 -3.21
CA PHE A 22 7.55 -0.74 -2.80
C PHE A 22 6.56 -1.48 -3.68
N ASP A 23 5.94 -2.54 -3.15
CA ASP A 23 4.83 -3.18 -3.84
C ASP A 23 3.55 -2.32 -3.77
N LYS A 24 2.57 -2.69 -4.61
CA LYS A 24 1.26 -2.03 -4.72
C LYS A 24 0.57 -1.82 -3.37
N PHE A 25 0.66 -2.77 -2.45
CA PHE A 25 0.00 -2.69 -1.15
C PHE A 25 0.60 -1.58 -0.30
N HIS A 26 1.93 -1.49 -0.19
CA HIS A 26 2.60 -0.46 0.62
C HIS A 26 2.30 0.95 0.10
N ILE A 27 2.22 1.12 -1.22
CA ILE A 27 1.88 2.39 -1.86
C ILE A 27 0.44 2.81 -1.53
N ILE A 28 -0.53 1.92 -1.74
CA ILE A 28 -1.94 2.22 -1.48
C ILE A 28 -2.17 2.44 0.02
N LYS A 29 -1.49 1.67 0.89
CA LYS A 29 -1.55 1.86 2.34
C LYS A 29 -1.06 3.25 2.75
N LEU A 30 0.10 3.69 2.25
CA LEU A 30 0.65 5.02 2.54
C LEU A 30 -0.35 6.14 2.17
N LEU A 31 -0.95 6.03 0.98
CA LEU A 31 -1.94 7.00 0.48
C LEU A 31 -3.21 7.00 1.34
N ASN A 32 -3.75 5.81 1.63
CA ASN A 32 -4.95 5.64 2.47
C ASN A 32 -4.75 6.17 3.90
N GLU A 33 -3.54 6.02 4.46
CA GLU A 33 -3.19 6.59 5.75
C GLU A 33 -3.25 8.11 5.74
N GLN A 34 -2.74 8.77 4.69
CA GLN A 34 -2.86 10.23 4.55
C GLN A 34 -4.31 10.66 4.35
N LEU A 35 -5.07 9.96 3.52
CA LEU A 35 -6.49 10.24 3.32
C LEU A 35 -7.28 10.21 4.63
N ASN A 36 -7.04 9.20 5.47
CA ASN A 36 -7.72 9.12 6.75
C ASN A 36 -7.27 10.22 7.74
N LYS A 37 -6.03 10.75 7.63
CA LYS A 37 -5.60 11.92 8.39
C LYS A 37 -6.35 13.18 7.95
N ILE A 38 -6.43 13.42 6.65
CA ILE A 38 -7.17 14.55 6.07
C ILE A 38 -8.65 14.48 6.50
N ARG A 39 -9.28 13.33 6.35
CA ARG A 39 -10.67 13.10 6.80
C ARG A 39 -10.86 13.37 8.29
N LYS A 40 -9.91 12.96 9.13
CA LYS A 40 -9.97 13.22 10.58
C LYS A 40 -9.82 14.72 10.90
N ARG A 41 -8.99 15.44 10.15
CA ARG A 41 -8.82 16.89 10.26
C ARG A 41 -10.12 17.61 9.92
N GLU A 42 -10.66 17.38 8.73
CA GLU A 42 -11.88 18.04 8.25
C GLU A 42 -13.16 17.60 8.95
N ARG A 43 -13.22 16.38 9.50
CA ARG A 43 -14.40 15.91 10.25
C ARG A 43 -14.69 16.77 11.49
N LYS A 44 -13.71 17.52 12.02
CA LYS A 44 -13.94 18.43 13.13
C LYS A 44 -14.92 19.54 12.74
N ASP A 45 -14.76 20.07 11.53
CA ASP A 45 -15.53 21.21 11.02
C ASP A 45 -16.74 20.76 10.20
N TYR A 46 -16.63 19.61 9.50
CA TYR A 46 -17.66 19.06 8.63
C TYR A 46 -18.20 17.72 9.16
N LYS A 47 -18.58 17.70 10.44
CA LYS A 47 -19.02 16.47 11.12
C LYS A 47 -20.20 15.83 10.41
N ASP A 48 -21.21 16.61 10.01
CA ASP A 48 -22.44 16.08 9.41
C ASP A 48 -22.19 15.43 8.04
N ILE A 49 -21.16 15.88 7.33
CA ILE A 49 -20.76 15.34 6.02
C ILE A 49 -19.84 14.13 6.19
N LEU A 50 -18.82 14.21 7.04
CA LEU A 50 -17.71 13.24 7.11
C LEU A 50 -17.86 12.20 8.24
N ASN A 51 -18.95 12.21 8.99
CA ASN A 51 -19.20 11.21 10.01
C ASN A 51 -19.49 9.83 9.39
N LYS A 52 -18.91 8.77 9.98
CA LYS A 52 -19.07 7.37 9.51
C LYS A 52 -18.66 7.10 8.04
N THR A 53 -17.94 8.01 7.37
CA THR A 53 -17.54 7.87 5.96
C THR A 53 -16.21 7.15 5.72
N LYS A 54 -15.47 6.80 6.77
CA LYS A 54 -14.11 6.21 6.67
C LYS A 54 -14.03 5.06 5.67
N TYR A 55 -14.92 4.08 5.78
CA TYR A 55 -14.85 2.88 4.94
C TYR A 55 -15.35 3.10 3.52
N ILE A 56 -16.11 4.17 3.27
CA ILE A 56 -16.52 4.57 1.92
C ILE A 56 -15.27 4.97 1.13
N PHE A 57 -14.40 5.79 1.73
CA PHE A 57 -13.17 6.27 1.09
C PHE A 57 -12.02 5.25 1.05
N LEU A 58 -11.98 4.29 1.98
CA LEU A 58 -10.86 3.33 2.07
C LEU A 58 -11.05 2.07 1.22
N LYS A 59 -12.29 1.71 0.90
CA LYS A 59 -12.59 0.55 0.04
C LYS A 59 -12.27 0.84 -1.42
N ASN A 60 -12.13 -0.24 -2.20
CA ASN A 60 -12.16 -0.12 -3.65
C ASN A 60 -13.61 0.20 -4.07
N PRO A 61 -13.88 1.19 -4.95
CA PRO A 61 -15.24 1.49 -5.43
C PRO A 61 -16.03 0.25 -5.87
N LYS A 62 -15.37 -0.71 -6.52
CA LYS A 62 -16.00 -1.98 -6.96
C LYS A 62 -16.52 -2.86 -5.81
N ASN A 63 -16.08 -2.62 -4.58
CA ASN A 63 -16.41 -3.41 -3.38
C ASN A 63 -17.33 -2.64 -2.41
N LEU A 64 -17.88 -1.51 -2.84
CA LEU A 64 -18.87 -0.76 -2.08
C LEU A 64 -20.25 -1.40 -2.26
N THR A 65 -21.06 -1.37 -1.20
CA THR A 65 -22.48 -1.72 -1.31
C THR A 65 -23.24 -0.60 -2.03
N ASN A 66 -24.44 -0.87 -2.56
CA ASN A 66 -25.25 0.15 -3.24
C ASN A 66 -25.43 1.42 -2.39
N LYS A 67 -25.81 1.27 -1.12
CA LYS A 67 -25.92 2.37 -0.15
C LYS A 67 -24.59 3.13 0.05
N GLN A 68 -23.45 2.44 0.00
CA GLN A 68 -22.14 3.08 0.11
C GLN A 68 -21.74 3.82 -1.17
N ASN A 69 -22.14 3.32 -2.34
CA ASN A 69 -21.92 4.00 -3.63
C ASN A 69 -22.76 5.27 -3.73
N GLU A 70 -24.05 5.21 -3.43
CA GLU A 70 -24.93 6.41 -3.39
C GLU A 70 -24.36 7.47 -2.45
N LYS A 71 -23.91 7.05 -1.26
CA LYS A 71 -23.28 7.98 -0.31
C LYS A 71 -21.95 8.51 -0.83
N LEU A 72 -21.16 7.71 -1.54
CA LEU A 72 -19.93 8.16 -2.16
C LEU A 72 -20.22 9.23 -3.22
N GLU A 73 -21.20 9.01 -4.10
CA GLU A 73 -21.61 9.97 -5.13
C GLU A 73 -21.99 11.31 -4.51
N GLN A 74 -22.83 11.30 -3.46
CA GLN A 74 -23.14 12.52 -2.69
C GLN A 74 -21.89 13.18 -2.11
N LEU A 75 -20.94 12.40 -1.56
CA LEU A 75 -19.69 12.94 -1.00
C LEU A 75 -18.81 13.59 -2.08
N MET A 76 -18.84 13.10 -3.32
CA MET A 76 -18.05 13.64 -4.42
C MET A 76 -18.50 15.04 -4.86
N GLU A 77 -19.73 15.46 -4.51
CA GLU A 77 -20.23 16.81 -4.79
C GLU A 77 -19.54 17.87 -3.91
N TYR A 78 -19.01 17.50 -2.74
CA TYR A 78 -18.30 18.40 -1.83
C TYR A 78 -16.85 18.64 -2.28
N LYS A 79 -16.67 19.11 -3.52
CA LYS A 79 -15.36 19.32 -4.18
C LYS A 79 -14.44 20.30 -3.45
N TYR A 80 -14.99 21.14 -2.57
CA TYR A 80 -14.21 22.05 -1.74
C TYR A 80 -13.44 21.34 -0.63
N LEU A 81 -13.89 20.14 -0.19
CA LEU A 81 -13.23 19.35 0.85
C LEU A 81 -11.93 18.72 0.34
N ASP A 82 -10.87 18.85 1.12
CA ASP A 82 -9.58 18.22 0.86
C ASP A 82 -9.68 16.70 0.92
N THR A 83 -10.59 16.13 1.73
CA THR A 83 -10.85 14.69 1.77
C THR A 83 -11.29 14.19 0.39
N VAL A 84 -12.20 14.92 -0.28
CA VAL A 84 -12.73 14.57 -1.59
C VAL A 84 -11.64 14.74 -2.66
N LYS A 85 -10.93 15.86 -2.65
CA LYS A 85 -9.79 16.11 -3.56
C LYS A 85 -8.71 15.03 -3.41
N ALA A 86 -8.34 14.69 -2.18
CA ALA A 86 -7.33 13.67 -1.90
C ALA A 86 -7.81 12.27 -2.32
N TYR A 87 -9.08 11.94 -2.09
CA TYR A 87 -9.65 10.68 -2.57
C TYR A 87 -9.59 10.59 -4.09
N SER A 88 -9.96 11.65 -4.82
CA SER A 88 -9.82 11.71 -6.29
C SER A 88 -8.37 11.52 -6.74
N LEU A 89 -7.40 12.16 -6.08
CA LEU A 89 -5.97 11.95 -6.37
C LEU A 89 -5.55 10.49 -6.19
N ILE A 90 -6.08 9.79 -5.18
CA ILE A 90 -5.76 8.38 -4.92
C ILE A 90 -6.42 7.47 -5.96
N LEU A 91 -7.68 7.73 -6.34
CA LEU A 91 -8.34 7.01 -7.42
C LEU A 91 -7.62 7.18 -8.74
N GLU A 92 -7.16 8.40 -9.05
CA GLU A 92 -6.33 8.66 -10.20
C GLU A 92 -5.01 7.89 -10.11
N PHE A 93 -4.29 7.97 -8.99
CA PHE A 93 -3.03 7.27 -8.79
C PHE A 93 -3.13 5.76 -9.06
N LYS A 94 -4.24 5.12 -8.63
CA LYS A 94 -4.46 3.67 -8.83
C LYS A 94 -4.34 3.24 -10.29
N LYS A 95 -4.62 4.13 -11.26
CA LYS A 95 -4.46 3.87 -12.70
C LYS A 95 -3.01 3.58 -13.10
N ILE A 96 -2.02 3.95 -12.28
CA ILE A 96 -0.60 3.63 -12.53
C ILE A 96 -0.37 2.12 -12.67
N PHE A 97 -1.18 1.30 -12.00
CA PHE A 97 -1.05 -0.15 -12.00
C PHE A 97 -1.63 -0.82 -13.26
N ASP A 98 -2.35 -0.06 -14.09
CA ASP A 98 -2.92 -0.55 -15.35
C ASP A 98 -1.93 -0.38 -16.53
N TYR A 99 -0.84 0.37 -16.35
CA TYR A 99 0.19 0.57 -17.37
C TYR A 99 1.11 -0.64 -17.49
N LYS A 100 1.17 -1.22 -18.69
CA LYS A 100 2.08 -2.33 -19.03
C LYS A 100 3.51 -1.87 -19.32
N LYS A 101 3.70 -0.67 -19.88
CA LYS A 101 5.02 -0.12 -20.23
C LYS A 101 5.53 0.84 -19.15
N PRO A 102 6.72 0.63 -18.56
CA PRO A 102 7.27 1.49 -17.51
C PRO A 102 7.43 2.96 -17.91
N ALA A 103 7.72 3.26 -19.18
CA ALA A 103 7.83 4.63 -19.69
C ALA A 103 6.52 5.41 -19.54
N TYR A 104 5.37 4.78 -19.84
CA TYR A 104 4.06 5.40 -19.69
C TYR A 104 3.67 5.57 -18.22
N ALA A 105 3.95 4.57 -17.39
CA ALA A 105 3.76 4.68 -15.94
C ALA A 105 4.59 5.82 -15.33
N SER A 106 5.83 6.01 -15.80
CA SER A 106 6.71 7.11 -15.36
C SER A 106 6.16 8.48 -15.77
N LYS A 107 5.72 8.63 -17.02
CA LYS A 107 5.09 9.87 -17.51
C LYS A 107 3.81 10.19 -16.74
N PHE A 108 2.97 9.17 -16.48
CA PHE A 108 1.78 9.29 -15.66
C PHE A 108 2.13 9.74 -14.24
N PHE A 109 3.10 9.08 -13.60
CA PHE A 109 3.52 9.43 -12.24
C PHE A 109 4.02 10.86 -12.13
N LYS A 110 4.80 11.35 -13.10
CA LYS A 110 5.27 12.74 -13.11
C LYS A 110 4.10 13.74 -13.11
N LYS A 111 3.11 13.53 -13.99
CA LYS A 111 1.90 14.36 -14.04
C LYS A 111 1.11 14.31 -12.73
N TRP A 112 0.91 13.11 -12.20
CA TRP A 112 0.22 12.93 -10.92
C TRP A 112 0.97 13.60 -9.76
N TYR A 113 2.29 13.49 -9.73
CA TYR A 113 3.14 14.08 -8.71
C TYR A 113 3.04 15.62 -8.71
N GLU A 114 3.10 16.24 -9.88
CA GLU A 114 2.89 17.70 -10.04
C GLU A 114 1.50 18.11 -9.55
N LYS A 115 0.46 17.37 -9.93
CA LYS A 115 -0.92 17.60 -9.45
C LYS A 115 -1.03 17.48 -7.93
N ALA A 116 -0.39 16.47 -7.33
CA ALA A 116 -0.38 16.29 -5.88
C ALA A 116 0.37 17.43 -5.16
N LEU A 117 1.48 17.92 -5.72
CA LEU A 117 2.20 19.09 -5.18
C LEU A 117 1.38 20.39 -5.27
N ASN A 118 0.58 20.55 -6.33
CA ASN A 118 -0.25 21.73 -6.55
C ASN A 118 -1.62 21.66 -5.85
N SER A 119 -1.97 20.52 -5.23
CA SER A 119 -3.26 20.32 -4.55
C SER A 119 -3.49 21.18 -3.31
N ASN A 120 -2.44 21.82 -2.77
CA ASN A 120 -2.45 22.51 -1.48
C ASN A 120 -2.85 21.65 -0.27
N ILE A 121 -2.78 20.32 -0.38
CA ILE A 121 -3.04 19.38 0.71
C ILE A 121 -1.72 18.85 1.27
N PRO A 122 -1.24 19.32 2.44
CA PRO A 122 0.10 19.00 2.95
C PRO A 122 0.38 17.50 3.08
N GLU A 123 -0.61 16.71 3.51
CA GLU A 123 -0.50 15.27 3.66
C GLU A 123 -0.29 14.58 2.31
N MET A 124 -0.96 15.04 1.26
CA MET A 124 -0.77 14.52 -0.10
C MET A 124 0.58 14.94 -0.69
N LYS A 125 1.05 16.18 -0.45
CA LYS A 125 2.41 16.60 -0.84
C LYS A 125 3.47 15.72 -0.19
N LYS A 126 3.29 15.41 1.10
CA LYS A 126 4.20 14.52 1.86
C LYS A 126 4.20 13.09 1.30
N ALA A 127 3.03 12.52 1.03
CA ALA A 127 2.92 11.21 0.40
C ALA A 127 3.58 11.19 -0.99
N ALA A 128 3.30 12.20 -1.83
CA ALA A 128 3.87 12.31 -3.16
C ALA A 128 5.42 12.36 -3.12
N LYS A 129 6.00 13.18 -2.25
CA LYS A 129 7.46 13.25 -2.03
C LYS A 129 8.04 11.90 -1.57
N SER A 130 7.34 11.18 -0.70
CA SER A 130 7.74 9.84 -0.27
C SER A 130 7.73 8.85 -1.43
N LEU A 131 6.66 8.84 -2.23
CA LEU A 131 6.56 7.98 -3.41
C LEU A 131 7.61 8.29 -4.46
N TYR A 132 7.94 9.56 -4.69
CA TYR A 132 8.98 9.98 -5.62
C TYR A 132 10.35 9.38 -5.28
N LYS A 133 10.72 9.34 -3.99
CA LYS A 133 11.97 8.71 -3.54
C LYS A 133 12.06 7.22 -3.88
N HIS A 134 10.92 6.56 -4.02
CA HIS A 134 10.82 5.12 -4.26
C HIS A 134 10.34 4.76 -5.67
N ILE A 135 10.11 5.74 -6.55
CA ILE A 135 9.49 5.52 -7.87
C ILE A 135 10.27 4.53 -8.74
N LYS A 136 11.60 4.53 -8.64
CA LYS A 136 12.44 3.57 -9.38
C LYS A 136 12.11 2.11 -9.01
N GLY A 137 11.79 1.82 -7.74
CA GLY A 137 11.37 0.50 -7.30
C GLY A 137 9.95 0.14 -7.78
N ILE A 138 9.05 1.11 -7.79
CA ILE A 138 7.67 0.96 -8.27
C ILE A 138 7.65 0.65 -9.78
N LEU A 139 8.42 1.39 -10.58
CA LEU A 139 8.52 1.17 -12.03
C LEU A 139 9.20 -0.16 -12.38
N MET A 140 10.16 -0.61 -11.56
CA MET A 140 10.80 -1.92 -11.73
C MET A 140 9.82 -3.06 -11.45
N HIS A 141 8.97 -2.92 -10.43
CA HIS A 141 7.90 -3.87 -10.15
C HIS A 141 6.90 -3.98 -11.32
N LEU A 142 6.54 -2.86 -11.96
CA LEU A 142 5.68 -2.86 -13.16
C LEU A 142 6.34 -3.54 -14.37
N LYS A 143 7.67 -3.52 -14.47
CA LYS A 143 8.42 -4.18 -15.56
C LYS A 143 8.48 -5.70 -15.40
N THR A 144 8.60 -6.20 -14.16
CA THR A 144 8.86 -7.63 -13.90
C THR A 144 7.62 -8.41 -13.49
N GLY A 145 6.52 -7.74 -13.09
CA GLY A 145 5.31 -8.40 -12.58
C GLY A 145 5.49 -9.15 -11.25
N LEU A 146 6.69 -9.11 -10.66
CA LEU A 146 7.03 -9.84 -9.44
C LEU A 146 6.42 -9.14 -8.23
N THR A 147 5.30 -9.68 -7.73
CA THR A 147 4.65 -9.19 -6.50
C THR A 147 5.27 -9.83 -5.27
N ASN A 148 5.41 -9.05 -4.19
CA ASN A 148 5.68 -9.61 -2.87
C ASN A 148 4.51 -10.47 -2.35
N ALA A 149 3.38 -10.57 -3.06
CA ALA A 149 2.20 -11.33 -2.63
C ALA A 149 2.51 -12.82 -2.40
N LYS A 150 3.38 -13.43 -3.22
CA LYS A 150 3.83 -14.82 -3.01
C LYS A 150 4.64 -14.97 -1.71
N ILE A 151 5.51 -14.00 -1.44
CA ILE A 151 6.33 -13.92 -0.25
C ILE A 151 5.46 -13.60 0.99
N GLU A 152 4.51 -12.69 0.90
CA GLU A 152 3.56 -12.35 1.97
C GLU A 152 2.60 -13.51 2.26
N GLY A 153 2.20 -14.30 1.25
CA GLY A 153 1.49 -15.55 1.43
C GLY A 153 2.31 -16.59 2.20
N MET A 154 3.61 -16.69 1.92
CA MET A 154 4.54 -17.52 2.69
C MET A 154 4.69 -17.01 4.12
N TYR A 155 4.89 -15.70 4.35
CA TYR A 155 4.96 -15.12 5.69
C TYR A 155 3.67 -15.29 6.49
N SER A 156 2.50 -15.17 5.84
CA SER A 156 1.20 -15.39 6.49
C SER A 156 1.04 -16.85 6.90
N LYS A 157 1.43 -17.81 6.05
CA LYS A 157 1.45 -19.24 6.42
C LYS A 157 2.40 -19.50 7.57
N LEU A 158 3.63 -18.98 7.52
CA LEU A 158 4.63 -19.12 8.59
C LEU A 158 4.14 -18.55 9.91
N ARG A 159 3.51 -17.38 9.90
CA ARG A 159 2.93 -16.78 11.11
C ARG A 159 1.78 -17.61 11.69
N THR A 160 1.03 -18.31 10.85
CA THR A 160 0.00 -19.27 11.32
C THR A 160 0.64 -20.51 11.93
N PHE A 161 1.72 -21.03 11.33
CA PHE A 161 2.47 -22.16 11.89
C PHE A 161 3.13 -21.84 13.23
N THR A 162 3.78 -20.69 13.37
CA THR A 162 4.38 -20.26 14.65
C THR A 162 3.34 -20.06 15.75
N LYS A 163 2.15 -19.55 15.40
CA LYS A 163 1.02 -19.44 16.35
C LYS A 163 0.47 -20.79 16.81
N ARG A 164 0.37 -21.78 15.91
CA ARG A 164 -0.07 -23.14 16.26
C ARG A 164 0.94 -23.89 17.12
N ALA A 165 2.23 -23.57 16.96
CA ALA A 165 3.31 -24.17 17.73
C ALA A 165 3.56 -23.51 19.11
N TYR A 166 2.80 -22.48 19.49
CA TYR A 166 3.02 -21.67 20.70
C TYR A 166 4.49 -21.17 20.82
N ASP A 167 5.06 -20.73 19.69
CA ASP A 167 6.47 -20.37 19.50
C ASP A 167 7.49 -21.53 19.60
N PHE A 168 8.54 -21.43 18.78
CA PHE A 168 9.59 -22.45 18.71
C PHE A 168 10.71 -22.12 19.68
N LYS A 169 11.01 -23.05 20.60
CA LYS A 169 12.09 -22.93 21.60
C LYS A 169 13.51 -22.93 21.01
N SER A 170 13.67 -23.28 19.74
CA SER A 170 14.96 -23.22 19.03
C SER A 170 14.77 -22.96 17.54
N PHE A 171 15.71 -22.19 16.97
CA PHE A 171 15.79 -21.86 15.55
C PHE A 171 15.84 -23.12 14.66
N LYS A 172 16.41 -24.22 15.16
CA LYS A 172 16.45 -25.52 14.47
C LYS A 172 15.04 -26.04 14.17
N TYR A 173 14.14 -26.03 15.15
CA TYR A 173 12.77 -26.51 14.96
C TYR A 173 11.93 -25.57 14.08
N LEU A 174 12.18 -24.25 14.16
CA LEU A 174 11.59 -23.29 13.24
C LEU A 174 12.03 -23.58 11.78
N SER A 175 13.32 -23.82 11.55
CA SER A 175 13.86 -24.09 10.22
C SER A 175 13.28 -25.37 9.60
N ILE A 176 13.23 -26.47 10.35
CA ILE A 176 12.65 -27.76 9.91
C ILE A 176 11.17 -27.58 9.53
N THR A 177 10.41 -26.84 10.34
CA THR A 177 8.99 -26.58 10.06
C THR A 177 8.79 -25.72 8.80
N ILE A 178 9.64 -24.72 8.58
CA ILE A 178 9.64 -23.91 7.36
C ILE A 178 9.86 -24.80 6.12
N PHE A 179 10.86 -25.69 6.18
CA PHE A 179 11.17 -26.60 5.08
C PHE A 179 10.07 -27.64 4.83
N PHE A 180 9.46 -28.18 5.88
CA PHE A 180 8.35 -29.13 5.76
C PHE A 180 7.08 -28.46 5.20
N ALA A 181 6.70 -27.30 5.72
CA ALA A 181 5.44 -26.62 5.38
C ALA A 181 5.47 -25.88 4.03
N LEU A 182 6.63 -25.38 3.61
CA LEU A 182 6.77 -24.58 2.38
C LEU A 182 7.59 -25.27 1.30
N GLY A 183 8.45 -26.23 1.65
CA GLY A 183 9.36 -26.92 0.73
C GLY A 183 8.82 -28.23 0.15
N LYS A 184 7.66 -28.74 0.59
CA LYS A 184 7.08 -30.02 0.17
C LYS A 184 8.07 -31.21 0.27
N LEU A 185 8.95 -31.22 1.26
CA LEU A 185 9.83 -32.36 1.51
C LEU A 185 9.01 -33.49 2.12
N SER A 186 8.77 -34.55 1.36
CA SER A 186 8.29 -35.84 1.86
C SER A 186 9.49 -36.63 2.38
N PHE A 187 9.43 -37.06 3.64
CA PHE A 187 10.30 -38.14 4.10
C PHE A 187 9.59 -39.45 3.76
N SER A 188 10.07 -40.13 2.73
CA SER A 188 9.92 -41.58 2.58
C SER A 188 10.99 -42.26 3.41
#